data_AF-A0A916XXR5-F1
#
_entry.id   AF-A0A916XXR5-F1
#
_cell.length_a   1.000
_cell.length_b   1.000
_cell.length_c   1.000
_cell.angle_alpha   90.00
_cell.angle_beta   90.00
_cell.angle_gamma   90.00
#
_symmetry.space_group_name_H-M   'P 1'
#
loop_
_entity.id
_entity.type
_entity.pdbx_description
1 polymer ?
#
loop_
_entity_poly.entity_id
_entity_poly.type
_entity_poly.pdbx_seq_one_letter_code
_entity_poly.pdbx_strand_id
1 'polypeptide(L)'
;MWKFIAAIALLVSAAPASAETAAEFIKADNPTVIKDVGGNTSPSDAMLVGVINDGSRRDGFAEYVCLATSDFPDRPRVVRVMDVAAGARGEWKVLGQATCAEPGSDETVVEFN
;
A
#
# COMPACT_ATOMS: atom_id res chain seq x y z
N MET A 1 -33.07 46.54 12.59
CA MET A 1 -32.73 45.20 13.12
C MET A 1 -32.09 44.39 12.01
N TRP A 2 -30.76 44.30 11.96
CA TRP A 2 -30.03 43.60 10.91
C TRP A 2 -29.53 42.27 11.46
N LYS A 3 -30.04 41.15 10.93
CA LYS A 3 -29.53 39.81 11.25
C LYS A 3 -28.34 39.52 10.35
N PHE A 4 -27.14 39.41 10.92
CA PHE A 4 -26.00 38.82 10.24
C PHE A 4 -26.15 37.29 10.31
N ILE A 5 -26.31 36.65 9.16
CA ILE A 5 -26.19 35.19 9.03
C ILE A 5 -24.72 34.91 8.78
N ALA A 6 -24.03 34.35 9.76
CA ALA A 6 -22.65 33.87 9.61
C ALA A 6 -22.68 32.54 8.85
N ALA A 7 -22.18 32.54 7.62
CA ALA A 7 -21.92 31.31 6.88
C ALA A 7 -20.63 30.67 7.43
N ILE A 8 -20.77 29.58 8.18
CA ILE A 8 -19.64 28.76 8.61
C ILE A 8 -19.24 27.89 7.42
N ALA A 9 -18.14 28.24 6.76
CA ALA A 9 -17.52 27.38 5.75
C ALA A 9 -16.84 26.20 6.46
N LEU A 10 -17.37 25.00 6.26
CA LEU A 10 -16.70 23.75 6.63
C LEU A 10 -15.51 23.54 5.68
N LEU A 11 -14.33 23.93 6.14
CA LEU A 11 -13.06 23.53 5.50
C LEU A 11 -12.84 22.05 5.80
N VAL A 12 -13.27 21.18 4.87
CA VAL A 12 -12.79 19.80 4.82
C VAL A 12 -11.32 19.87 4.39
N SER A 13 -10.43 19.83 5.37
CA SER A 13 -9.01 19.54 5.10
C SER A 13 -8.93 18.09 4.67
N ALA A 14 -8.76 17.84 3.37
CA ALA A 14 -8.33 16.53 2.90
C ALA A 14 -6.96 16.25 3.54
N ALA A 15 -6.93 15.37 4.54
CA ALA A 15 -5.68 14.89 5.08
C ALA A 15 -4.90 14.23 3.93
N PRO A 16 -3.57 14.41 3.85
CA PRO A 16 -2.77 13.63 2.90
C PRO A 16 -3.07 12.16 3.16
N ALA A 17 -3.38 11.42 2.10
CA ALA A 17 -3.60 9.99 2.20
C ALA A 17 -2.27 9.34 2.61
N SER A 18 -2.15 9.06 3.91
CA SER A 18 -0.93 8.54 4.53
C SER A 18 -0.71 7.08 4.12
N ALA A 19 0.47 6.52 4.44
CA ALA A 19 0.73 5.09 4.30
C ALA A 19 -0.33 4.20 4.98
N GLU A 20 -0.98 4.69 6.04
CA GLU A 20 -2.11 4.03 6.70
C GLU A 20 -3.36 4.02 5.80
N THR A 21 -3.63 5.12 5.09
CA THR A 21 -4.75 5.18 4.13
C THR A 21 -4.53 4.21 2.97
N ALA A 22 -3.30 4.11 2.47
CA ALA A 22 -2.94 3.13 1.45
C ALA A 22 -3.11 1.69 1.96
N ALA A 23 -2.69 1.41 3.20
CA ALA A 23 -2.86 0.11 3.83
C ALA A 23 -4.32 -0.29 4.00
N GLU A 24 -5.18 0.66 4.42
CA GLU A 24 -6.62 0.46 4.54
C GLU A 24 -7.29 0.22 3.19
N PHE A 25 -6.93 1.02 2.17
CA PHE A 25 -7.43 0.84 0.81
C PHE A 25 -7.15 -0.57 0.28
N ILE A 26 -5.89 -1.02 0.41
CA ILE A 26 -5.45 -2.33 -0.06
C ILE A 26 -6.16 -3.46 0.71
N LYS A 27 -6.32 -3.32 2.04
CA LYS A 27 -7.12 -4.25 2.87
C LYS A 27 -8.58 -4.32 2.40
N ALA A 28 -9.20 -3.18 2.09
CA ALA A 28 -10.59 -3.10 1.66
C ALA A 28 -10.82 -3.69 0.27
N ASP A 29 -9.86 -3.52 -0.64
CA ASP A 29 -9.93 -4.05 -2.01
C ASP A 29 -9.71 -5.57 -2.06
N ASN A 30 -8.94 -6.14 -1.12
CA ASN A 30 -8.59 -7.56 -1.09
C ASN A 30 -8.88 -8.25 0.27
N PRO A 31 -10.11 -8.19 0.80
CA PRO A 31 -10.40 -8.56 2.18
C PRO A 31 -10.28 -10.07 2.46
N THR A 32 -10.39 -10.90 1.43
CA THR A 32 -10.30 -12.37 1.56
C THR A 32 -8.84 -12.86 1.56
N VAL A 33 -7.98 -12.15 0.82
CA VAL A 33 -6.57 -12.53 0.60
C VAL A 33 -5.67 -11.93 1.68
N ILE A 34 -5.92 -10.68 2.05
CA ILE A 34 -5.09 -9.94 3.00
C ILE A 34 -5.55 -10.20 4.42
N LYS A 35 -4.58 -10.48 5.30
CA LYS A 35 -4.81 -10.70 6.73
C LYS A 35 -4.21 -9.60 7.59
N ASP A 36 -3.13 -8.98 7.11
CA ASP A 36 -2.59 -7.77 7.72
C ASP A 36 -1.84 -6.92 6.69
N VAL A 37 -1.70 -5.63 6.97
CA VAL A 37 -0.87 -4.68 6.22
C VAL A 37 -0.28 -3.74 7.25
N GLY A 38 1.05 -3.66 7.26
CA GLY A 38 1.81 -2.79 8.14
C GLY A 38 2.92 -2.10 7.38
N GLY A 39 3.08 -0.80 7.61
CA GLY A 39 4.31 -0.09 7.26
C GLY A 39 5.36 -0.31 8.35
N ASN A 40 6.59 -0.61 7.96
CA ASN A 40 7.69 -0.63 8.92
C ASN A 40 8.31 0.78 9.00
N THR A 41 8.40 1.37 10.19
CA THR A 41 9.02 2.68 10.43
C THR A 41 10.57 2.61 10.50
N SER A 42 11.21 1.81 9.64
CA SER A 42 12.68 1.68 9.55
C SER A 42 13.15 1.07 8.20
N PRO A 43 14.40 1.31 7.78
CA PRO A 43 14.81 2.24 6.72
C PRO A 43 14.66 1.71 5.27
N SER A 44 13.64 0.89 4.98
CA SER A 44 13.49 0.22 3.68
C SER A 44 12.30 0.65 2.83
N ASP A 45 11.47 1.60 3.29
CA ASP A 45 10.25 2.08 2.61
C ASP A 45 9.39 0.95 2.05
N ALA A 46 9.39 -0.19 2.75
CA ALA A 46 8.73 -1.41 2.34
C ALA A 46 7.36 -1.52 3.01
N MET A 47 6.30 -1.58 2.21
CA MET A 47 4.97 -1.97 2.67
C MET A 47 4.92 -3.50 2.79
N LEU A 48 4.54 -4.00 3.96
CA LEU A 48 4.39 -5.42 4.22
C LEU A 48 2.93 -5.82 4.10
N VAL A 49 2.62 -6.75 3.20
CA VAL A 49 1.27 -7.26 2.95
C VAL A 49 1.21 -8.72 3.39
N GLY A 50 0.51 -8.97 4.50
CA GLY A 50 0.36 -10.29 5.09
C GLY A 50 -0.77 -11.10 4.45
N VAL A 51 -0.47 -12.31 3.98
CA VAL A 51 -1.41 -13.27 3.38
C VAL A 51 -1.17 -14.69 3.89
N ILE A 52 -2.08 -15.62 3.62
CA ILE A 52 -1.88 -17.05 3.86
C ILE A 52 -1.17 -17.68 2.65
N ASN A 53 -0.08 -18.39 2.88
CA ASN A 53 0.62 -19.12 1.84
C ASN A 53 -0.19 -20.34 1.36
N ASP A 54 -0.65 -20.30 0.12
CA ASP A 54 -1.34 -21.37 -0.60
C ASP A 54 -0.46 -22.09 -1.64
N GLY A 55 0.85 -21.78 -1.65
CA GLY A 55 1.82 -22.32 -2.59
C GLY A 55 1.98 -21.51 -3.88
N SER A 56 1.18 -20.47 -4.10
CA SER A 56 1.33 -19.57 -5.25
C SER A 56 2.48 -18.56 -5.07
N ARG A 57 3.12 -18.16 -6.18
CA ARG A 57 3.99 -16.98 -6.22
C ARG A 57 3.13 -15.72 -6.24
N ARG A 58 3.57 -14.67 -5.53
CA ARG A 58 2.77 -13.44 -5.35
C ARG A 58 3.46 -12.17 -5.82
N ASP A 59 4.43 -12.30 -6.73
CA ASP A 59 5.13 -11.15 -7.33
C ASP A 59 4.15 -10.22 -8.07
N GLY A 60 3.24 -10.78 -8.89
CA GLY A 60 2.20 -9.98 -9.57
C GLY A 60 1.20 -9.32 -8.62
N PHE A 61 0.98 -9.89 -7.43
CA PHE A 61 0.18 -9.24 -6.40
C PHE A 61 0.94 -8.07 -5.74
N ALA A 62 2.26 -8.21 -5.55
CA ALA A 62 3.09 -7.11 -5.09
C ALA A 62 3.14 -5.95 -6.12
N GLU A 63 3.22 -6.26 -7.41
CA GLU A 63 3.13 -5.27 -8.50
C GLU A 63 1.77 -4.57 -8.51
N TYR A 64 0.68 -5.32 -8.34
CA TYR A 64 -0.65 -4.75 -8.21
C TYR A 64 -0.72 -3.74 -7.08
N VAL A 65 -0.17 -4.05 -5.90
CA VAL A 65 -0.16 -3.12 -4.77
C VAL A 65 0.65 -1.85 -5.09
N CYS A 66 1.75 -1.94 -5.84
CA CYS A 66 2.46 -0.76 -6.33
C CYS A 66 1.58 0.12 -7.23
N LEU A 67 0.82 -0.49 -8.15
CA LEU A 67 -0.10 0.23 -9.04
C LEU A 67 -1.28 0.83 -8.25
N ALA A 68 -1.87 0.06 -7.36
CA ALA A 68 -3.00 0.46 -6.54
C ALA A 68 -2.66 1.58 -5.54
N THR A 69 -1.37 1.76 -5.24
CA THR A 69 -0.87 2.84 -4.38
C THR A 69 -0.17 3.96 -5.15
N SER A 70 -0.21 3.97 -6.50
CA SER A 70 0.54 4.93 -7.33
C SER A 70 0.24 6.39 -7.03
N ASP A 71 -1.02 6.67 -6.70
CA ASP A 71 -1.56 8.03 -6.52
C ASP A 71 -1.41 8.53 -5.08
N PHE A 72 -0.91 7.69 -4.17
CA PHE A 72 -0.67 8.09 -2.78
C PHE A 72 0.65 8.87 -2.69
N PRO A 73 0.67 10.02 -2.01
CA PRO A 73 1.88 10.83 -1.86
C PRO A 73 2.99 10.07 -1.11
N ASP A 74 2.61 9.20 -0.18
CA ASP A 74 3.51 8.37 0.63
C ASP A 74 3.52 6.91 0.17
N ARG A 75 3.50 6.69 -1.16
CA ARG A 75 3.49 5.34 -1.72
C ARG A 75 4.75 4.55 -1.35
N PRO A 76 4.65 3.23 -1.16
CA PRO A 76 5.80 2.40 -0.83
C PRO A 76 6.82 2.38 -1.98
N ARG A 77 8.12 2.29 -1.66
CA ARG A 77 9.17 2.02 -2.66
C ARG A 77 9.27 0.53 -2.97
N VAL A 78 8.95 -0.30 -1.98
CA VAL A 78 8.99 -1.75 -2.10
C VAL A 78 7.72 -2.32 -1.50
N VAL A 79 7.13 -3.33 -2.13
CA VAL A 79 6.06 -4.13 -1.54
C VAL A 79 6.59 -5.53 -1.31
N ARG A 80 6.35 -6.07 -0.11
CA ARG A 80 6.66 -7.48 0.22
C ARG A 80 5.40 -8.18 0.68
N VAL A 81 5.08 -9.28 0.02
CA VAL A 81 3.97 -10.15 0.40
C VAL A 81 4.52 -11.23 1.35
N MET A 82 4.02 -11.27 2.57
CA MET A 82 4.55 -12.09 3.66
C MET A 82 3.55 -13.19 4.04
N ASP A 83 4.04 -14.39 4.35
CA ASP A 83 3.23 -15.44 4.97
C ASP A 83 3.00 -15.15 6.46
N VAL A 84 1.79 -14.73 6.82
CA VAL A 84 1.45 -14.41 8.22
C VAL A 84 1.42 -15.64 9.11
N ALA A 85 1.10 -16.82 8.56
CA ALA A 85 1.06 -18.05 9.34
C ALA A 85 2.48 -18.52 9.69
N ALA A 86 3.44 -18.30 8.80
CA ALA A 86 4.85 -18.53 9.08
C ALA A 86 5.41 -17.52 10.09
N GLY A 87 5.06 -16.23 9.96
CA GLY A 87 5.44 -15.20 10.93
C GLY A 87 4.99 -15.51 12.35
N ALA A 88 3.77 -16.07 12.52
CA ALA A 88 3.26 -16.53 13.82
C ALA A 88 4.10 -17.67 14.45
N ARG A 89 4.88 -18.40 13.64
CA ARG A 89 5.82 -19.44 14.09
C ARG A 89 7.27 -18.94 14.22
N GLY A 90 7.51 -17.64 14.02
CA GLY A 90 8.84 -17.04 14.03
C GLY A 90 9.59 -17.18 12.70
N GLU A 91 8.94 -17.65 11.63
CA GLU A 91 9.53 -17.86 10.31
C GLU A 91 9.01 -16.79 9.34
N TRP A 92 9.81 -15.76 9.06
CA TRP A 92 9.43 -14.77 8.04
C TRP A 92 9.67 -15.32 6.64
N LYS A 93 8.60 -15.50 5.87
CA LYS A 93 8.68 -15.96 4.48
C LYS A 93 8.08 -14.93 3.52
N VAL A 94 8.91 -14.46 2.59
CA VAL A 94 8.48 -13.63 1.47
C VAL A 94 7.90 -14.55 0.39
N LEU A 95 6.66 -14.30 0.00
CA LEU A 95 5.91 -15.02 -1.04
C LEU A 95 5.92 -14.27 -2.38
N GLY A 96 6.20 -12.96 -2.33
CA GLY A 96 6.38 -12.13 -3.51
C GLY A 96 6.93 -10.75 -3.14
N GLN A 97 7.58 -10.10 -4.10
CA GLN A 97 8.14 -8.77 -3.92
C GLN A 97 8.08 -7.97 -5.21
N ALA A 98 7.81 -6.67 -5.09
CA ALA A 98 7.93 -5.72 -6.18
C ALA A 98 8.60 -4.43 -5.71
N THR A 99 9.35 -3.78 -6.61
CA THR A 99 9.83 -2.41 -6.43
C THR A 99 8.88 -1.50 -7.18
N CYS A 100 8.34 -0.49 -6.50
CA CYS A 100 7.44 0.47 -7.11
C CYS A 100 8.24 1.55 -7.84
N ALA A 101 7.73 2.01 -8.98
CA ALA A 101 8.33 3.09 -9.75
C ALA A 101 8.44 4.39 -8.92
N GLU A 102 9.31 5.33 -9.28
CA GLU A 102 9.39 6.64 -8.62
C GLU A 102 8.34 7.61 -9.19
N PRO A 103 7.82 8.58 -8.41
CA PRO A 103 6.79 9.50 -8.90
C PRO A 103 7.33 10.30 -10.09
N GLY A 104 6.64 10.24 -11.23
CA GLY A 104 7.06 10.93 -12.46
C GLY A 104 8.04 10.17 -13.35
N SER A 105 8.38 8.91 -13.04
CA SER A 105 9.07 8.02 -13.99
C SER A 105 8.09 7.41 -14.99
N ASP A 106 7.48 8.24 -15.84
CA ASP A 106 6.72 7.79 -17.01
C ASP A 106 7.69 7.30 -18.10
N GLU A 107 8.50 6.29 -17.80
CA GLU A 107 9.28 5.57 -18.81
C GLU A 107 9.33 4.09 -18.46
N THR A 108 8.22 3.38 -18.73
CA THR A 108 8.30 1.94 -19.03
C THR A 108 9.02 1.79 -20.38
N VAL A 109 10.35 1.82 -20.37
CA VAL A 109 11.13 1.22 -21.46
C VAL A 109 11.04 -0.29 -21.26
N VAL A 110 10.09 -0.91 -21.96
CA VAL A 110 10.05 -2.37 -22.11
C VAL A 110 11.11 -2.72 -23.15
N GLU A 111 12.35 -2.94 -22.71
CA GLU A 111 13.38 -3.51 -23.57
C GLU A 111 13.20 -5.04 -23.59
N PHE A 112 12.72 -5.55 -24.72
CA PHE A 112 12.72 -6.99 -25.00
C PHE A 112 14.13 -7.40 -25.44
N ASN A 113 14.80 -8.24 -24.66
CA ASN A 113 15.95 -9.04 -25.11
C ASN A 113 15.68 -10.52 -24.82
#